data_AF-A0A645CER1-F1
#
_entry.id   AF-A0A645CER1-F1
#
_cell.length_a   1.000
_cell.length_b   1.000
_cell.length_c   1.000
_cell.angle_alpha   90.00
_cell.angle_beta   90.00
_cell.angle_gamma   90.00
#
_symmetry.space_group_name_H-M   'P 1'
#
loop_
_entity.id
_entity.type
_entity.pdbx_description
1 polymer ?
#
loop_
_entity_poly.entity_id
_entity_poly.type
_entity_poly.pdbx_seq_one_letter_code
_entity_poly.pdbx_strand_id
1 'polypeptide(L)'
;MAKKLFPLISIILVAAFALAACATPTAAPTAAATEAPVATEAATAAPEPVTINLWTKEGETDGGLQYVQALTDAYTAAHPEVTFVVVNKEVETLREDFQTASLAGAAPELLWTVSDHLGPFTAADLIQPVDSLVDLSKFVSSATNAVKSPDGQTWGVPISNGNHLMLI
;
A
#
# COMPACT_ATOMS: atom_id res chain seq x y z
N MET A 1 -47.10 24.52 -12.30
CA MET A 1 -46.89 24.74 -13.75
C MET A 1 -45.61 24.03 -14.21
N ALA A 2 -45.55 22.70 -14.14
CA ALA A 2 -44.33 21.93 -14.43
C ALA A 2 -44.60 20.61 -15.18
N LYS A 3 -45.72 20.53 -15.92
CA LYS A 3 -46.14 19.34 -16.69
C LYS A 3 -46.04 19.51 -18.21
N LYS A 4 -45.53 20.64 -18.69
CA LYS A 4 -45.40 20.97 -20.13
C LYS A 4 -43.95 21.03 -20.63
N LEU A 5 -42.97 20.76 -19.76
CA LEU A 5 -41.53 20.83 -20.08
C LEU A 5 -40.90 19.46 -20.34
N PHE A 6 -41.70 18.39 -20.35
CA PHE A 6 -41.22 17.03 -20.64
C PHE A 6 -41.10 16.66 -22.14
N PRO A 7 -41.91 17.21 -23.08
CA PRO A 7 -41.79 16.81 -24.50
C PRO A 7 -40.64 17.52 -25.23
N LEU A 8 -40.09 18.62 -24.68
CA LEU A 8 -39.01 19.39 -25.30
C LEU A 8 -37.63 18.74 -25.16
N ILE A 9 -37.41 17.95 -24.10
CA ILE A 9 -36.12 17.25 -23.88
C ILE A 9 -36.03 16.01 -24.78
N SER A 10 -37.16 15.39 -25.12
CA SER A 10 -37.20 14.18 -25.96
C SER A 10 -36.93 14.46 -27.46
N ILE A 11 -37.08 15.70 -27.91
CA ILE A 11 -36.78 16.11 -29.30
C ILE A 11 -35.28 16.43 -29.47
N ILE A 12 -34.57 16.79 -28.40
CA ILE A 12 -33.14 17.13 -28.44
C ILE A 12 -32.26 15.86 -28.50
N LEU A 13 -32.71 14.72 -27.95
CA LEU A 13 -31.96 13.46 -28.02
C LEU A 13 -31.99 12.76 -29.39
N VAL A 14 -33.03 12.99 -30.21
CA VAL A 14 -33.16 12.34 -31.54
C VAL A 14 -32.31 13.04 -32.61
N ALA A 15 -31.99 14.32 -32.42
CA ALA A 15 -31.16 15.09 -33.34
C ALA A 15 -29.64 14.77 -33.24
N ALA A 16 -29.20 14.05 -32.20
CA ALA A 16 -27.79 13.72 -31.99
C ALA A 16 -27.32 12.45 -32.75
N PHE A 17 -28.23 11.63 -33.27
CA PHE A 17 -27.89 10.38 -33.99
C PHE A 17 -27.77 10.53 -35.52
N ALA A 18 -27.96 11.74 -36.07
CA ALA A 18 -28.02 11.97 -37.52
C ALA A 18 -26.67 12.36 -38.18
N LEU A 19 -25.55 12.35 -37.43
CA LEU A 19 -24.22 12.72 -37.97
C LEU A 19 -23.33 11.52 -38.35
N ALA A 20 -23.91 10.32 -38.46
CA ALA A 20 -23.22 9.09 -38.86
C ALA A 20 -23.61 8.67 -40.29
N ALA A 21 -23.41 9.53 -41.29
CA ALA A 21 -23.64 9.15 -42.69
C ALA A 21 -22.95 10.11 -43.67
N CYS A 22 -21.63 9.95 -43.87
CA CYS A 22 -20.95 10.26 -45.13
C CYS A 22 -19.46 9.93 -45.00
N ALA A 23 -19.07 8.70 -45.34
CA ALA A 23 -17.70 8.39 -45.70
C ALA A 23 -17.72 7.38 -46.85
N THR A 24 -17.28 7.85 -48.01
CA THR A 24 -17.17 7.13 -49.29
C THR A 24 -16.12 6.01 -49.24
N PRO A 25 -16.33 4.86 -49.91
CA PRO A 25 -15.30 3.83 -50.03
C PRO A 25 -14.27 4.20 -51.09
N THR A 26 -13.04 4.46 -50.65
CA THR A 26 -11.85 4.65 -51.48
C THR A 26 -11.21 3.29 -51.78
N ALA A 27 -10.73 3.15 -53.02
CA ALA A 27 -10.14 1.93 -53.59
C ALA A 27 -8.95 1.37 -52.78
N ALA A 28 -8.89 0.04 -52.74
CA ALA A 28 -7.88 -0.74 -52.05
C ALA A 28 -6.47 -0.59 -52.66
N PRO A 29 -5.43 -0.30 -51.86
CA PRO A 29 -4.05 -0.52 -52.26
C PRO A 29 -3.61 -1.96 -51.95
N THR A 30 -2.88 -2.52 -52.91
CA THR A 30 -2.15 -3.78 -52.89
C THR A 30 -1.37 -4.01 -51.59
N ALA A 31 -1.53 -5.20 -51.01
CA ALA A 31 -0.77 -5.67 -49.86
C ALA A 31 0.72 -5.82 -50.21
N ALA A 32 1.55 -4.96 -49.62
CA ALA A 32 2.97 -5.24 -49.42
C ALA A 32 3.12 -5.98 -48.08
N ALA A 33 3.93 -7.04 -48.07
CA ALA A 33 4.18 -7.84 -46.88
C ALA A 33 4.86 -6.99 -45.80
N THR A 34 4.15 -6.75 -44.71
CA THR A 34 4.69 -6.18 -43.47
C THR A 34 5.47 -7.28 -42.75
N GLU A 35 6.80 -7.13 -42.68
CA GLU A 35 7.63 -7.88 -41.74
C GLU A 35 7.13 -7.58 -40.31
N ALA A 36 6.94 -8.65 -39.53
CA ALA A 36 6.53 -8.55 -38.14
C ALA A 36 7.52 -7.66 -37.37
N PRO A 37 7.06 -6.72 -36.53
CA PRO A 37 7.96 -6.01 -35.65
C PRO A 37 8.55 -7.06 -34.71
N VAL A 38 9.87 -7.23 -34.79
CA VAL A 38 10.61 -7.94 -33.76
C VAL A 38 10.29 -7.23 -32.46
N ALA A 39 9.67 -7.97 -31.53
CA ALA A 39 9.44 -7.50 -30.17
C ALA A 39 10.79 -7.06 -29.63
N THR A 40 11.00 -5.75 -29.55
CA THR A 40 12.04 -5.19 -28.71
C THR A 40 11.60 -5.55 -27.30
N GLU A 41 12.28 -6.52 -26.69
CA GLU A 41 12.22 -6.71 -25.25
C GLU A 41 12.45 -5.33 -24.63
N ALA A 42 11.39 -4.78 -24.05
CA ALA A 42 11.52 -3.60 -23.21
C ALA A 42 12.54 -3.98 -22.15
N ALA A 43 13.71 -3.34 -22.20
CA ALA A 43 14.67 -3.41 -21.12
C ALA A 43 13.88 -3.10 -19.84
N THR A 44 13.78 -4.08 -18.95
CA THR A 44 13.26 -3.89 -17.60
C THR A 44 14.07 -2.74 -17.02
N ALA A 45 13.43 -1.58 -16.86
CA ALA A 45 14.06 -0.43 -16.23
C ALA A 45 14.63 -0.92 -14.89
N ALA A 46 15.91 -0.62 -14.64
CA ALA A 46 16.50 -0.90 -13.33
C ALA A 46 15.60 -0.26 -12.26
N PRO A 47 15.30 -0.97 -11.16
CA PRO A 47 14.43 -0.41 -10.14
C PRO A 47 15.06 0.87 -9.58
N GLU A 48 14.24 1.91 -9.48
CA GLU A 48 14.65 3.20 -8.92
C GLU A 48 15.09 3.02 -7.46
N PRO A 49 16.16 3.72 -7.00
CA PRO A 49 16.56 3.66 -5.60
C PRO A 49 15.44 4.10 -4.66
N VAL A 50 15.16 3.29 -3.63
CA VAL A 50 14.17 3.55 -2.59
C VAL A 50 14.87 3.60 -1.23
N THR A 51 14.51 4.58 -0.42
CA THR A 51 14.89 4.63 1.00
C THR A 51 13.64 4.45 1.84
N ILE A 52 13.67 3.49 2.76
CA ILE A 52 12.58 3.15 3.68
C ILE A 52 12.97 3.63 5.08
N ASN A 53 12.18 4.53 5.65
CA ASN A 53 12.29 4.92 7.05
C ASN A 53 11.57 3.87 7.90
N LEU A 54 12.31 3.24 8.82
CA LEU A 54 11.79 2.27 9.76
C LEU A 54 11.96 2.78 11.18
N TRP A 55 10.86 3.09 11.85
CA TRP A 55 10.87 3.42 13.27
C TRP A 55 10.59 2.16 14.09
N THR A 56 11.36 1.93 15.15
CA THR A 56 11.25 0.72 15.97
C THR A 56 11.34 1.01 17.46
N LYS A 57 10.57 0.25 18.26
CA LYS A 57 10.71 0.24 19.72
C LYS A 57 11.89 -0.62 20.21
N GLU A 58 12.43 -1.48 19.34
CA GLU A 58 13.49 -2.41 19.72
C GLU A 58 14.79 -1.64 20.02
N GLY A 59 15.28 -1.74 21.25
CA GLY A 59 16.41 -0.97 21.76
C GLY A 59 17.73 -1.74 21.75
N GLU A 60 18.80 -1.10 22.20
CA GLU A 60 20.14 -1.73 22.25
C GLU A 60 20.32 -2.70 23.42
N THR A 61 19.61 -2.46 24.53
CA THR A 61 19.83 -3.16 25.81
C THR A 61 19.63 -4.67 25.72
N ASP A 62 18.70 -5.13 24.90
CA ASP A 62 18.36 -6.54 24.71
C ASP A 62 18.84 -7.10 23.36
N GLY A 63 19.61 -6.31 22.59
CA GLY A 63 20.07 -6.68 21.25
C GLY A 63 19.02 -6.49 20.15
N GLY A 64 17.83 -5.99 20.48
CA GLY A 64 16.73 -5.84 19.53
C GLY A 64 17.07 -4.91 18.36
N LEU A 65 17.71 -3.76 18.63
CA LEU A 65 18.10 -2.82 17.58
C LEU A 65 19.13 -3.42 16.62
N GLN A 66 20.12 -4.16 17.12
CA GLN A 66 21.11 -4.83 16.27
C GLN A 66 20.46 -5.91 15.40
N TYR A 67 19.47 -6.62 15.93
CA TYR A 67 18.69 -7.58 15.15
C TYR A 67 17.94 -6.90 14.00
N VAL A 68 17.26 -5.77 14.27
CA VAL A 68 16.56 -4.99 13.24
C VAL A 68 17.53 -4.50 12.16
N GLN A 69 18.69 -3.95 12.55
CA GLN A 69 19.72 -3.48 11.63
C GLN A 69 20.26 -4.63 10.76
N ALA A 70 20.53 -5.80 11.35
CA ALA A 70 20.99 -6.95 10.60
C ALA A 70 19.97 -7.43 9.55
N LEU A 71 18.66 -7.33 9.84
CA LEU A 71 17.61 -7.64 8.87
C LEU A 71 17.58 -6.61 7.72
N THR A 72 17.68 -5.32 8.03
CA THR A 72 17.68 -4.27 6.99
C THR A 72 18.94 -4.32 6.13
N ASP A 73 20.08 -4.66 6.71
CA ASP A 73 21.36 -4.83 5.99
C ASP A 73 21.30 -6.04 5.07
N ALA A 74 20.75 -7.17 5.55
CA ALA A 74 20.56 -8.36 4.74
C ALA A 74 19.61 -8.10 3.56
N TYR A 75 18.53 -7.34 3.78
CA TYR A 75 17.61 -6.97 2.70
C TYR A 75 18.28 -6.04 1.69
N THR A 76 19.00 -5.01 2.14
CA THR A 76 19.78 -4.10 1.27
C THR A 76 20.83 -4.86 0.45
N ALA A 77 21.49 -5.85 1.04
CA ALA A 77 22.46 -6.68 0.33
C ALA A 77 21.82 -7.54 -0.77
N ALA A 78 20.59 -8.01 -0.57
CA ALA A 78 19.81 -8.76 -1.56
C ALA A 78 19.13 -7.86 -2.60
N HIS A 79 18.84 -6.61 -2.23
CA HIS A 79 18.13 -5.59 -3.01
C HIS A 79 18.88 -4.26 -2.92
N PRO A 80 19.98 -4.07 -3.67
CA PRO A 80 20.83 -2.87 -3.57
C PRO A 80 20.12 -1.55 -3.88
N GLU A 81 18.98 -1.60 -4.56
CA GLU A 81 18.08 -0.48 -4.80
C GLU A 81 17.32 -0.04 -3.56
N VAL A 82 17.19 -0.88 -2.52
CA VAL A 82 16.46 -0.58 -1.29
C VAL A 82 17.44 -0.32 -0.15
N THR A 83 17.31 0.84 0.49
CA THR A 83 18.08 1.24 1.67
C THR A 83 17.15 1.55 2.84
N PHE A 84 17.67 1.51 4.07
CA PHE A 84 16.88 1.76 5.28
C PHE A 84 17.48 2.85 6.15
N VAL A 85 16.61 3.65 6.77
CA VAL A 85 16.95 4.53 7.89
C VAL A 85 16.21 4.02 9.12
N VAL A 86 16.95 3.39 10.04
CA VAL A 86 16.39 2.80 11.25
C VAL A 86 16.48 3.80 12.41
N VAL A 87 15.35 4.09 13.05
CA VAL A 87 15.27 4.99 14.21
C VAL A 87 14.67 4.24 15.39
N ASN A 88 15.46 4.03 16.45
CA ASN A 88 14.94 3.53 17.72
C ASN A 88 14.30 4.66 18.54
N LYS A 89 13.16 4.38 19.15
CA LYS A 89 12.44 5.28 20.07
C LYS A 89 11.82 4.46 21.20
N GLU A 90 11.67 5.05 22.38
CA GLU A 90 10.89 4.44 23.47
C GLU A 90 9.42 4.22 23.07
N VAL A 91 8.78 3.19 23.60
CA VAL A 91 7.47 2.68 23.12
C VAL A 91 6.41 3.77 22.98
N GLU A 92 6.17 4.56 24.03
CA GLU A 92 5.14 5.61 24.00
C GLU A 92 5.57 6.83 23.21
N THR A 93 6.85 7.20 23.25
CA THR A 93 7.39 8.27 22.40
C THR A 93 7.26 7.92 20.92
N LEU A 94 7.51 6.67 20.55
CA LEU A 94 7.30 6.15 19.20
C LEU A 94 5.84 6.27 18.78
N ARG A 95 4.89 5.93 19.67
CA ARG A 95 3.45 6.07 19.40
C ARG A 95 3.06 7.52 19.13
N GLU A 96 3.49 8.45 19.99
CA GLU A 96 3.16 9.87 19.92
C GLU A 96 3.79 10.55 18.71
N ASP A 97 5.07 10.26 18.46
CA ASP A 97 5.79 10.77 17.30
C ASP A 97 5.18 10.24 16.01
N PHE A 98 4.80 8.95 15.95
CA PHE A 98 4.16 8.39 14.76
C PHE A 98 2.85 9.10 14.47
N GLN A 99 1.99 9.30 15.48
CA GLN A 99 0.73 10.03 15.31
C GLN A 99 0.96 11.45 14.79
N THR A 100 1.90 12.17 15.41
CA THR A 100 2.22 13.55 15.05
C THR A 100 2.80 13.62 13.62
N ALA A 101 3.71 12.72 13.28
CA ALA A 101 4.33 12.65 11.97
C ALA A 101 3.33 12.27 10.87
N SER A 102 2.41 11.34 11.13
CA SER A 102 1.33 10.97 10.19
C SER A 102 0.42 12.15 9.90
N LEU A 103 0.02 12.92 10.91
CA LEU A 103 -0.80 14.13 10.72
C LEU A 103 -0.04 15.22 9.94
N ALA A 104 1.28 15.24 10.01
CA ALA A 104 2.15 16.13 9.26
C ALA A 104 2.52 15.61 7.85
N GLY A 105 2.07 14.42 7.47
CA GLY A 105 2.45 13.78 6.20
C GLY A 105 3.91 13.35 6.12
N ALA A 106 4.55 13.08 7.26
CA ALA A 106 5.96 12.76 7.41
C ALA A 106 6.19 11.46 8.22
N ALA A 107 5.21 10.56 8.25
CA ALA A 107 5.33 9.27 8.92
C ALA A 107 6.41 8.38 8.27
N PRO A 108 7.06 7.49 9.05
CA PRO A 108 7.92 6.46 8.48
C PRO A 108 7.10 5.50 7.61
N GLU A 109 7.73 4.92 6.58
CA GLU A 109 7.09 3.90 5.74
C GLU A 109 6.84 2.59 6.51
N LEU A 110 7.70 2.28 7.50
CA LEU A 110 7.54 1.11 8.36
C LEU A 110 7.62 1.46 9.84
N LEU A 111 6.75 0.84 10.63
CA LEU A 111 6.70 0.98 12.08
C LEU A 111 6.73 -0.40 12.74
N TRP A 112 7.80 -0.69 13.47
CA TRP A 112 7.91 -1.90 14.30
C TRP A 112 7.56 -1.55 15.74
N THR A 113 6.36 -1.95 16.17
CA THR A 113 5.81 -1.56 17.47
C THR A 113 4.99 -2.66 18.12
N VAL A 114 4.29 -2.35 19.21
CA VAL A 114 3.45 -3.29 19.97
C VAL A 114 2.01 -3.31 19.46
N SER A 115 1.31 -4.44 19.67
CA SER A 115 -0.10 -4.62 19.27
C SER A 115 -1.05 -3.61 19.92
N ASP A 116 -0.72 -3.11 21.11
CA ASP A 116 -1.58 -2.19 21.88
C ASP A 116 -1.78 -0.84 21.16
N HIS A 117 -0.86 -0.47 20.28
CA HIS A 117 -0.97 0.74 19.46
C HIS A 117 -1.98 0.63 18.31
N LEU A 118 -2.50 -0.57 18.04
CA LEU A 118 -3.48 -0.79 16.97
C LEU A 118 -4.72 0.08 17.14
N GLY A 119 -5.32 0.08 18.33
CA GLY A 119 -6.55 0.80 18.64
C GLY A 119 -6.46 2.29 18.30
N PRO A 120 -5.50 3.04 18.86
CA PRO A 120 -5.39 4.47 18.58
C PRO A 120 -5.02 4.76 17.11
N PHE A 121 -4.25 3.92 16.43
CA PHE A 121 -3.86 4.19 15.03
C PHE A 121 -4.98 3.91 14.03
N THR A 122 -5.76 2.85 14.24
CA THR A 122 -6.95 2.57 13.42
C THR A 122 -8.04 3.60 13.64
N ALA A 123 -8.30 4.00 14.89
CA ALA A 123 -9.29 5.02 15.21
C ALA A 123 -8.95 6.40 14.62
N ALA A 124 -7.66 6.68 14.40
CA ALA A 124 -7.17 7.92 13.81
C ALA A 124 -6.88 7.82 12.30
N ASP A 125 -7.19 6.70 11.66
CA ASP A 125 -6.98 6.46 10.22
C ASP A 125 -5.52 6.66 9.77
N LEU A 126 -4.56 6.20 10.58
CA LEU A 126 -3.12 6.43 10.36
C LEU A 126 -2.38 5.27 9.74
N ILE A 127 -3.03 4.11 9.64
CA ILE A 127 -2.45 2.86 9.13
C ILE A 127 -3.42 2.21 8.15
N GLN A 128 -2.94 1.25 7.37
CA GLN A 128 -3.73 0.52 6.38
C GLN A 128 -3.86 -0.96 6.75
N PRO A 129 -4.92 -1.66 6.28
CA PRO A 129 -5.03 -3.09 6.46
C PRO A 129 -3.97 -3.86 5.64
N VAL A 130 -3.54 -4.99 6.17
CA VAL A 130 -2.50 -5.84 5.57
C VAL A 130 -3.04 -7.12 4.93
N ASP A 131 -4.35 -7.37 4.99
CA ASP A 131 -4.96 -8.63 4.50
C ASP A 131 -4.64 -8.95 3.04
N SER A 132 -4.40 -7.92 2.21
CA SER A 132 -4.01 -8.06 0.80
C SER A 132 -2.50 -7.97 0.54
N LEU A 133 -1.70 -7.61 1.55
CA LEU A 133 -0.27 -7.34 1.42
C LEU A 133 0.59 -8.55 1.80
N VAL A 134 0.10 -9.39 2.71
CA VAL A 134 0.84 -10.55 3.23
C VAL A 134 -0.02 -11.80 3.26
N ASP A 135 0.61 -12.95 3.05
CA ASP A 135 -0.03 -14.25 3.24
C ASP A 135 -0.14 -14.56 4.75
N LEU A 136 -1.27 -14.16 5.34
CA LEU A 136 -1.55 -14.32 6.77
C LEU A 136 -1.66 -15.79 7.19
N SER A 137 -1.82 -16.74 6.26
CA SER A 137 -1.86 -18.17 6.58
C SER A 137 -0.53 -18.72 7.09
N LYS A 138 0.57 -18.00 6.88
CA LYS A 138 1.91 -18.33 7.37
C LYS A 138 2.11 -18.05 8.86
N PHE A 139 1.17 -17.36 9.50
CA PHE A 139 1.27 -16.94 10.89
C PHE A 139 0.33 -17.76 11.78
N VAL A 140 0.72 -17.94 13.04
CA VAL A 140 -0.15 -18.58 14.03
C VAL A 140 -1.38 -17.72 14.32
N SER A 141 -2.53 -18.36 14.55
CA SER A 141 -3.82 -17.67 14.72
C SER A 141 -3.83 -16.69 15.90
N SER A 142 -3.14 -17.01 17.00
CA SER A 142 -3.04 -16.11 18.14
C SER A 142 -2.33 -14.80 17.81
N ALA A 143 -1.29 -14.85 16.96
CA ALA A 143 -0.54 -13.66 16.55
C ALA A 143 -1.37 -12.79 15.60
N THR A 144 -2.07 -13.39 14.63
CA THR A 144 -2.93 -12.64 13.70
C THR A 144 -4.14 -12.03 14.41
N ASN A 145 -4.70 -12.72 15.42
CA ASN A 145 -5.79 -12.16 16.23
C ASN A 145 -5.36 -10.96 17.08
N ALA A 146 -4.10 -10.88 17.52
CA ALA A 146 -3.60 -9.76 18.31
C ALA A 146 -3.52 -8.43 17.53
N VAL A 147 -3.50 -8.50 16.19
CA VAL A 147 -3.42 -7.35 15.29
C VAL A 147 -4.68 -7.20 14.42
N LYS A 148 -5.78 -7.81 14.86
CA LYS A 148 -7.07 -7.82 14.18
C LYS A 148 -8.05 -6.92 14.92
N SER A 149 -8.74 -6.05 14.19
CA SER A 149 -9.82 -5.23 14.74
C SER A 149 -11.12 -6.04 14.92
N PRO A 150 -12.08 -5.55 15.74
CA PRO A 150 -13.34 -6.25 15.98
C PRO A 150 -14.19 -6.53 14.74
N ASP A 151 -14.00 -5.78 13.65
CA ASP A 151 -14.65 -5.96 12.35
C ASP A 151 -14.01 -7.08 11.49
N GLY A 152 -12.90 -7.67 11.96
CA GLY A 152 -12.22 -8.81 11.33
C GLY A 152 -11.04 -8.46 10.44
N GLN A 153 -10.76 -7.18 10.21
CA GLN A 153 -9.65 -6.68 9.39
C GLN A 153 -8.31 -6.81 10.12
N THR A 154 -7.24 -7.20 9.42
CA THR A 154 -5.90 -7.33 9.98
C THR A 154 -5.08 -6.09 9.62
N TRP A 155 -4.46 -5.44 10.60
CA TRP A 155 -3.84 -4.12 10.42
C TRP A 155 -2.34 -4.08 10.68
N GLY A 156 -1.74 -5.23 10.99
CA GLY A 156 -0.31 -5.37 11.19
C GLY A 156 0.17 -6.76 10.79
N VAL A 157 1.45 -6.84 10.44
CA VAL A 157 2.12 -8.12 10.19
C VAL A 157 2.71 -8.61 11.52
N PRO A 158 2.31 -9.78 12.04
CA PRO A 158 2.84 -10.25 13.31
C PRO A 158 4.32 -10.60 13.21
N ILE A 159 5.18 -9.98 14.04
CA ILE A 159 6.63 -10.25 14.07
C ILE A 159 7.01 -11.13 15.26
N SER A 160 6.34 -10.92 16.40
CA SER A 160 6.44 -11.73 17.60
C SER A 160 5.05 -11.95 18.19
N ASN A 161 4.92 -12.99 19.01
CA ASN A 161 3.66 -13.31 19.68
C ASN A 161 3.91 -13.51 21.17
N GLY A 162 3.33 -12.65 21.99
CA GLY A 162 3.46 -12.67 23.43
C GLY A 162 2.85 -11.41 24.04
N ASN A 163 2.36 -11.51 25.27
CA ASN A 163 1.89 -10.38 26.07
C ASN A 163 1.92 -10.82 27.54
N HIS A 164 3.14 -10.97 28.08
CA HIS A 164 3.36 -11.71 29.31
C HIS A 164 2.74 -11.01 30.53
N LEU A 165 2.00 -11.80 31.30
CA LEU A 165 1.17 -11.39 32.42
C LEU A 165 1.41 -12.36 33.58
N MET A 166 1.48 -11.83 34.81
CA MET A 166 1.16 -12.62 36.00
C MET A 166 0.29 -11.78 36.94
N LEU A 167 -0.92 -12.28 37.22
CA LEU A 167 -1.88 -11.68 38.16
C LEU A 167 -2.14 -12.62 39.34
N ILE A 168 -2.44 -12.03 40.49
CA ILE A 168 -3.19 -12.66 41.59
C ILE A 168 -4.34 -11.76 41.99
#